data_AF-A0A2T4JE92-F1
#
_entry.id   AF-A0A2T4JE92-F1
#
_cell.length_a   1.000
_cell.length_b   1.000
_cell.length_c   1.000
_cell.angle_alpha   90.00
_cell.angle_beta   90.00
_cell.angle_gamma   90.00
#
_symmetry.space_group_name_H-M   'P 1'
#
loop_
_entity.id
_entity.type
_entity.pdbx_description
1 polymer ?
#
loop_
_entity_poly.entity_id
_entity_poly.type
_entity_poly.pdbx_seq_one_letter_code
_entity_poly.pdbx_strand_id
1 'polypeptide(L)'
;IRFMGHRAGQIIFMQPPSIQGLGSSSGFSMYLLDQAGNGHEALAEAADTLVANATADGRVGELRGNDDAFESSLRLEIDQQK
;
A
#
# COMPACT_ATOMS: atom_id res chain seq x y z
N ILE A 1 17.92 -2.26 -13.95
CA ILE A 1 16.94 -2.60 -12.88
C ILE A 1 16.45 -4.04 -13.12
N ARG A 2 17.23 -5.06 -12.72
CA ARG A 2 17.04 -6.47 -13.16
C ARG A 2 15.95 -7.23 -12.38
N PHE A 3 15.52 -6.72 -11.24
CA PHE A 3 14.66 -7.43 -10.29
C PHE A 3 13.27 -6.81 -10.08
N MET A 4 12.97 -5.65 -10.66
CA MET A 4 11.66 -5.00 -10.50
C MET A 4 10.54 -5.59 -11.36
N GLY A 5 10.84 -6.41 -12.37
CA GLY A 5 9.85 -7.05 -13.25
C GLY A 5 9.62 -8.54 -12.98
N HIS A 6 9.93 -9.04 -11.78
CA HIS A 6 9.87 -10.48 -11.51
C HIS A 6 8.41 -10.95 -11.35
N ARG A 7 7.97 -11.89 -12.18
CA ARG A 7 6.58 -12.41 -12.22
C ARG A 7 6.05 -13.04 -10.92
N ALA A 8 6.93 -13.33 -9.97
CA ALA A 8 6.60 -13.97 -8.70
C ALA A 8 6.38 -12.95 -7.56
N GLY A 9 6.57 -11.66 -7.81
CA GLY A 9 6.44 -10.60 -6.82
C GLY A 9 7.56 -9.56 -6.89
N GLN A 10 7.44 -8.53 -6.05
CA GLN A 10 8.40 -7.43 -5.98
C GLN A 10 9.60 -7.78 -5.09
N ILE A 11 10.81 -7.64 -5.62
CA ILE A 11 12.05 -7.85 -4.86
C ILE A 11 12.55 -6.48 -4.38
N ILE A 12 12.65 -6.31 -3.06
CA ILE A 12 13.03 -5.06 -2.41
C ILE A 12 14.31 -5.27 -1.60
N PHE A 13 15.29 -4.37 -1.78
CA PHE A 13 16.47 -4.31 -0.92
C PHE A 13 16.23 -3.29 0.19
N MET A 14 16.37 -3.71 1.44
CA MET A 14 16.12 -2.86 2.61
C MET A 14 17.42 -2.67 3.38
N GLN A 15 17.85 -1.42 3.58
CA GLN A 15 18.99 -1.13 4.46
C GLN A 15 18.54 -1.14 5.92
N PRO A 16 19.37 -1.63 6.85
CA PRO A 16 19.03 -1.62 8.27
C PRO A 16 18.87 -0.18 8.81
N PRO A 17 17.95 0.05 9.77
CA PRO A 17 17.70 1.38 10.31
C PRO A 17 18.89 1.89 11.12
N SER A 18 19.07 3.22 11.15
CA SER A 18 20.16 3.90 11.87
C SER A 18 20.13 3.70 13.39
N ILE A 19 18.97 3.30 13.94
CA ILE A 19 18.74 3.01 15.37
C ILE A 19 17.90 1.72 15.46
N GLN A 20 18.43 0.71 16.13
CA GLN A 20 17.73 -0.56 16.36
C GLN A 20 16.52 -0.34 17.30
N GLY A 21 15.36 -0.87 16.94
CA GLY A 21 14.16 -0.87 17.79
C GLY A 21 13.14 0.25 17.57
N LEU A 22 13.39 1.21 16.67
CA LEU A 22 12.44 2.28 16.33
C LEU A 22 11.64 2.06 15.04
N GLY A 23 11.79 0.89 14.40
CA GLY A 23 11.07 0.55 13.18
C GLY A 23 11.84 -0.44 12.32
N SER A 24 11.17 -1.01 11.31
CA SER A 24 11.78 -1.89 10.31
C SER A 24 12.31 -1.15 9.08
N SER A 25 11.99 0.14 8.91
CA SER A 25 12.38 0.97 7.77
C SER A 25 12.92 2.33 8.20
N SER A 26 13.81 2.90 7.38
CA SER A 26 14.20 4.31 7.46
C SER A 26 13.19 5.17 6.68
N GLY A 27 12.82 6.34 7.20
CA GLY A 27 11.90 7.27 6.55
C GLY A 27 10.74 7.67 7.47
N PHE A 28 9.51 7.61 6.95
CA PHE A 28 8.30 7.93 7.68
C PHE A 28 7.22 6.86 7.46
N SER A 29 6.28 6.78 8.41
CA SER A 29 5.07 5.96 8.30
C SER A 29 3.85 6.83 8.57
N MET A 30 2.78 6.64 7.81
CA MET A 30 1.53 7.38 7.97
C MET A 30 0.33 6.48 7.71
N TYR A 31 -0.83 6.91 8.22
CA TYR A 31 -2.14 6.32 7.90
C TYR A 31 -2.99 7.35 7.16
N LEU A 32 -3.62 6.93 6.07
CA LEU A 32 -4.68 7.71 5.42
C LEU A 32 -6.02 7.25 5.98
N LEU A 33 -6.77 8.18 6.58
CA LEU A 33 -8.04 7.89 7.24
C LEU A 33 -9.17 8.59 6.50
N ASP A 34 -10.22 7.84 6.14
CA ASP A 34 -11.48 8.39 5.67
C ASP A 34 -12.35 8.79 6.86
N GLN A 35 -12.42 10.08 7.17
CA GLN A 35 -13.20 10.59 8.29
C GLN A 35 -14.69 10.79 7.98
N ALA A 36 -15.04 10.91 6.70
CA ALA A 36 -16.42 11.16 6.28
C ALA A 36 -17.18 9.87 5.95
N GLY A 37 -16.50 8.72 5.87
CA GLY A 37 -17.12 7.43 5.58
C GLY A 37 -17.54 7.29 4.12
N ASN A 38 -16.75 7.85 3.20
CA ASN A 38 -16.91 7.69 1.74
C ASN A 38 -16.73 6.24 1.27
N GLY A 39 -16.09 5.40 2.09
CA GLY A 39 -15.97 3.97 1.86
C GLY A 39 -14.62 3.56 1.29
N HIS A 40 -14.44 2.23 1.19
CA HIS A 40 -13.14 1.62 0.88
C HIS A 40 -12.59 2.00 -0.51
N GLU A 41 -13.45 2.03 -1.52
CA GLU A 41 -13.05 2.35 -2.90
C GLU A 41 -12.55 3.79 -3.04
N ALA A 42 -13.27 4.75 -2.45
CA ALA A 42 -12.86 6.16 -2.44
C ALA A 42 -11.56 6.37 -1.63
N LEU A 43 -11.39 5.64 -0.53
CA LEU A 43 -10.15 5.69 0.25
C LEU A 43 -8.95 5.11 -0.53
N ALA A 44 -9.17 4.03 -1.29
CA ALA A 44 -8.15 3.44 -2.16
C ALA A 44 -7.74 4.40 -3.29
N GLU A 45 -8.70 5.03 -3.97
CA GLU A 45 -8.43 6.04 -5.00
C GLU A 45 -7.65 7.25 -4.45
N ALA A 46 -8.01 7.70 -3.25
CA ALA A 46 -7.28 8.77 -2.56
C ALA A 46 -5.83 8.36 -2.23
N ALA A 47 -5.61 7.11 -1.84
CA ALA A 47 -4.27 6.57 -1.59
C ALA A 47 -3.43 6.52 -2.89
N ASP A 48 -4.01 6.03 -3.98
CA ASP A 48 -3.35 6.01 -5.31
C ASP A 48 -2.96 7.41 -5.77
N THR A 49 -3.88 8.37 -5.63
CA THR A 49 -3.64 9.77 -5.97
C THR A 49 -2.51 10.39 -5.14
N LEU A 50 -2.47 10.09 -3.84
CA LEU A 50 -1.40 10.55 -2.94
C LEU A 50 -0.03 10.03 -3.39
N VAL A 51 0.08 8.73 -3.67
CA VAL A 51 1.35 8.12 -4.11
C VAL A 51 1.79 8.66 -5.47
N ALA A 52 0.87 8.81 -6.42
CA ALA A 52 1.16 9.34 -7.75
C ALA A 52 1.71 10.77 -7.69
N ASN A 53 1.04 11.66 -6.94
CA ASN A 53 1.46 13.05 -6.77
C ASN A 53 2.81 13.16 -6.07
N ALA A 54 3.01 12.39 -5.01
CA ALA A 54 4.23 12.42 -4.22
C ALA A 54 5.43 11.84 -5.00
N THR A 55 5.19 10.84 -5.84
CA THR A 55 6.19 10.30 -6.79
C THR A 55 6.57 11.34 -7.85
N ALA A 56 5.60 12.07 -8.40
CA ALA A 56 5.83 13.11 -9.40
C ALA A 56 6.61 14.33 -8.85
N ASP A 57 6.37 14.68 -7.59
CA ASP A 57 7.05 15.76 -6.87
C ASP A 57 8.54 15.45 -6.60
N GLY A 58 8.91 14.17 -6.46
CA GLY A 58 10.30 13.73 -6.37
C GLY A 58 11.05 14.09 -5.07
N ARG A 59 10.41 14.81 -4.14
CA ARG A 59 10.94 15.10 -2.80
C ARG A 59 10.91 13.89 -1.86
N VAL A 60 10.07 12.91 -2.17
CA VAL A 60 9.95 11.65 -1.44
C VAL A 60 10.26 10.49 -2.38
N GLY A 61 11.04 9.53 -1.88
CA GLY A 61 11.44 8.33 -2.61
C GLY A 61 10.93 7.07 -1.91
N GLU A 62 10.85 5.98 -2.68
CA GLU A 62 10.49 4.64 -2.18
C GLU A 62 9.16 4.58 -1.39
N LEU A 63 8.17 5.38 -1.78
CA LEU A 63 6.82 5.28 -1.23
C LEU A 63 6.27 3.88 -1.46
N ARG A 64 5.70 3.31 -0.41
CA ARG A 64 5.00 2.01 -0.41
C ARG A 64 3.70 2.22 0.33
N GLY A 65 2.60 1.95 -0.35
CA GLY A 65 1.26 2.26 0.12
C GLY A 65 0.25 1.92 -0.96
N ASN A 66 -0.82 1.25 -0.57
CA ASN A 66 -1.86 0.66 -1.44
C ASN A 66 -1.49 -0.66 -2.15
N ASP A 67 -0.45 -1.36 -1.70
CA ASP A 67 -0.02 -2.63 -2.32
C ASP A 67 -1.08 -3.76 -2.22
N ASP A 68 -1.97 -3.70 -1.21
CA ASP A 68 -3.04 -4.68 -0.96
C ASP A 68 -4.44 -4.03 -0.94
N ALA A 69 -4.74 -3.14 -1.89
CA ALA A 69 -6.01 -2.40 -1.91
C ALA A 69 -7.25 -3.31 -1.94
N PHE A 70 -7.15 -4.47 -2.60
CA PHE A 70 -8.24 -5.42 -2.75
C PHE A 70 -7.70 -6.85 -2.74
N GLU A 71 -7.89 -7.53 -1.62
CA GLU A 71 -7.67 -8.97 -1.58
C GLU A 71 -8.82 -9.71 -2.28
N SER A 72 -8.47 -10.74 -3.06
CA SER A 72 -9.48 -11.58 -3.70
C SER A 72 -10.29 -12.29 -2.61
N SER A 73 -11.60 -12.03 -2.55
CA SER A 73 -12.49 -12.68 -1.60
C SER A 73 -13.53 -13.55 -2.32
N LEU A 74 -13.84 -14.70 -1.74
CA LEU A 74 -14.93 -15.57 -2.20
C LEU A 74 -16.20 -15.21 -1.43
N ARG A 75 -17.19 -14.66 -2.13
CA ARG A 75 -18.53 -14.43 -1.57
C ARG A 75 -19.40 -15.66 -1.79
N LEU A 76 -19.69 -16.38 -0.70
CA LEU A 76 -20.64 -17.49 -0.70
C LEU A 76 -22.03 -16.96 -0.34
N GLU A 77 -22.96 -17.02 -1.30
CA GLU A 77 -24.37 -16.73 -1.07
C GLU A 77 -25.13 -18.06 -0.91
N ILE A 78 -25.44 -18.41 0.34
CA ILE A 78 -26.19 -19.63 0.66
C ILE A 78 -27.67 -19.26 0.77
N ASP A 79 -28.47 -19.75 -0.19
CA ASP A 79 -29.93 -19.72 -0.11
C ASP A 79 -30.38 -20.74 0.97
N GLN A 80 -30.67 -20.26 2.17
CA GLN A 80 -31.07 -21.11 3.30
C GLN A 80 -32.49 -21.68 3.15
N GLN A 81 -33.26 -21.27 2.14
CA GLN A 81 -34.64 -21.71 1.93
C GLN A 81 -34.77 -22.83 0.88
N LYS A 82 -33.65 -23.34 0.36
CA LYS A 82 -33.60 -24.51 -0.52
C LYS A 82 -32.73 -25.62 0.07
#